data_AF-A0A231PR14-F1
#
_entry.id   AF-A0A231PR14-F1
#
_cell.length_a   1.000
_cell.length_b   1.000
_cell.length_c   1.000
_cell.angle_alpha   90.00
_cell.angle_beta   90.00
_cell.angle_gamma   90.00
#
_symmetry.space_group_name_H-M   'P 1'
#
loop_
_entity.id
_entity.type
_entity.pdbx_description
1 polymer ?
#
loop_
_entity_poly.entity_id
_entity_poly.type
_entity_poly.pdbx_seq_one_letter_code
_entity_poly.pdbx_strand_id
1 'polypeptide(L)'
;MARADEDRDPGGAEPGHGIHAGASDVRLTELLRADTGTAYPALQELRARHHPHVLAYARLCTPNESMARQLAGQAFTLAARQSARGIDSPLPWRHQLLLLVAQAAGSWAADGRAAGLDAGLLLVLNTAGPSGPVPSMLTAFRSVPSRTQSLIWYGIVEQEPAERTATLLGLSREDVTYGTDPALHQLARACLRVRLAASEDPDCSDFGRLIEESVRPGNSRASADLHAHMAHCPHCTTAHEELSALRDAPRTALAEGLLPWGGTAYAADDAGARAAAGAALSRMPSGAAGAGRGAGERAGAPDRRRTVLVSAVLGVAVLPLAVFLLTQGGSTPQDPVSSANARPSVPPVAVTVTATVSATPSTAPPSPSPEPSRSTKSPSPTRSPSPTRTASPKPTPPPTRPPSGSFAQIVNVGSGLCLDVDGAFSDGTDVITARCSSARTQRWRVDHERGVLQSAADPGFCLDSRGATHRGVGIWDCDSVEGRNGRNLTFVVDGNGLIRPAIAFDTAVTPDGGAGDGVSLSSADGGTEQRWRAGAA
;
A
#
# COMPACT_ATOMS: atom_id res chain seq x y z
N MET A 1 -57.55 -41.29 -0.18
CA MET A 1 -56.43 -41.79 -1.02
C MET A 1 -56.71 -41.29 -2.42
N ALA A 2 -55.94 -40.47 -3.11
CA ALA A 2 -54.58 -39.94 -2.93
C ALA A 2 -54.58 -38.49 -3.47
N ARG A 3 -53.76 -37.60 -2.90
CA ARG A 3 -53.45 -36.29 -3.47
C ARG A 3 -52.07 -36.40 -4.13
N ALA A 4 -51.97 -35.93 -5.37
CA ALA A 4 -50.72 -35.78 -6.08
C ALA A 4 -50.01 -34.51 -5.58
N ASP A 5 -48.73 -34.69 -5.24
CA ASP A 5 -47.74 -33.63 -5.06
C ASP A 5 -47.37 -33.05 -6.44
N GLU A 6 -47.27 -31.72 -6.52
CA GLU A 6 -46.53 -31.05 -7.59
C GLU A 6 -45.44 -30.19 -6.95
N ASP A 7 -44.25 -30.36 -7.53
CA ASP A 7 -42.93 -29.88 -7.12
C ASP A 7 -42.87 -28.38 -6.81
N ARG A 8 -42.25 -28.08 -5.66
CA ARG A 8 -41.73 -26.76 -5.34
C ARG A 8 -40.20 -26.81 -5.41
N ASP A 9 -39.69 -26.29 -6.51
CA ASP A 9 -38.27 -26.03 -6.77
C ASP A 9 -37.62 -25.20 -5.64
N PRO A 10 -36.55 -25.68 -4.96
CA PRO A 10 -35.84 -24.88 -3.99
C PRO A 10 -34.74 -24.08 -4.70
N GLY A 11 -34.94 -22.76 -4.69
CA GLY A 11 -34.05 -21.67 -5.08
C GLY A 11 -32.57 -21.96 -5.26
N GLY A 12 -32.05 -21.48 -6.40
CA GLY A 12 -30.63 -21.43 -6.72
C GLY A 12 -29.81 -20.76 -5.63
N ALA A 13 -28.84 -21.52 -5.11
CA ALA A 13 -27.75 -21.00 -4.32
C ALA A 13 -26.73 -20.30 -5.25
N GLU A 14 -26.43 -19.05 -4.95
CA GLU A 14 -25.27 -18.31 -5.47
C GLU A 14 -23.99 -19.19 -5.37
N PRO A 15 -23.34 -19.55 -6.49
CA PRO A 15 -22.14 -20.39 -6.46
C PRO A 15 -20.92 -19.53 -6.12
N GLY A 16 -20.57 -19.43 -4.83
CA GLY A 16 -19.27 -18.85 -4.45
C GLY A 16 -19.06 -18.51 -2.97
N HIS A 17 -20.12 -18.30 -2.19
CA HIS A 17 -19.97 -17.95 -0.78
C HIS A 17 -19.67 -19.20 0.07
N GLY A 18 -18.39 -19.43 0.40
CA GLY A 18 -18.00 -20.40 1.42
C GLY A 18 -17.10 -21.56 1.00
N ILE A 19 -16.68 -21.66 -0.28
CA ILE A 19 -15.84 -22.77 -0.78
C ILE A 19 -14.51 -22.88 0.00
N HIS A 20 -13.97 -21.76 0.49
CA HIS A 20 -12.70 -21.73 1.22
C HIS A 20 -12.81 -21.18 2.66
N ALA A 21 -14.02 -21.08 3.22
CA ALA A 21 -14.21 -20.50 4.56
C ALA A 21 -13.40 -21.19 5.68
N GLY A 22 -13.14 -22.50 5.53
CA GLY A 22 -12.31 -23.28 6.47
C GLY A 22 -10.84 -23.44 6.08
N ALA A 23 -10.40 -22.93 4.93
CA ALA A 23 -9.01 -23.06 4.48
C ALA A 23 -8.08 -22.13 5.27
N SER A 24 -6.85 -22.55 5.55
CA SER A 24 -5.82 -21.71 6.17
C SER A 24 -5.29 -20.67 5.18
N ASP A 25 -4.67 -19.60 5.70
CA ASP A 25 -4.08 -18.54 4.87
C ASP A 25 -2.96 -19.08 3.99
N VAL A 26 -2.18 -20.06 4.49
CA VAL A 26 -1.15 -20.76 3.69
C VAL A 26 -1.79 -21.49 2.53
N ARG A 27 -2.88 -22.22 2.78
CA ARG A 27 -3.59 -22.96 1.72
C ARG A 27 -4.20 -22.00 0.70
N LEU A 28 -4.82 -20.91 1.15
CA LEU A 28 -5.35 -19.87 0.27
C LEU A 28 -4.24 -19.24 -0.59
N THR A 29 -3.07 -18.99 -0.01
CA THR A 29 -1.91 -18.44 -0.71
C THR A 29 -1.40 -19.39 -1.79
N GLU A 30 -1.35 -20.69 -1.52
CA GLU A 30 -1.00 -21.70 -2.53
C GLU A 30 -1.98 -21.70 -3.71
N LEU A 31 -3.29 -21.56 -3.43
CA LEU A 31 -4.33 -21.53 -4.46
C LEU A 31 -4.22 -20.30 -5.37
N LEU A 32 -3.54 -19.22 -4.95
CA LEU A 32 -3.26 -18.07 -5.82
C LEU A 32 -2.36 -18.38 -7.01
N ARG A 33 -1.66 -19.52 -6.99
CA ARG A 33 -0.81 -19.99 -8.11
C ARG A 33 -1.57 -20.87 -9.10
N ALA A 34 -2.80 -21.26 -8.77
CA ALA A 34 -3.64 -22.08 -9.62
C ALA A 34 -4.23 -21.26 -10.78
N ASP A 35 -5.09 -21.89 -11.58
CA ASP A 35 -5.84 -21.20 -12.61
C ASP A 35 -6.77 -20.13 -12.01
N THR A 36 -7.21 -19.17 -12.83
CA THR A 36 -8.04 -18.05 -12.40
C THR A 36 -9.33 -18.47 -11.69
N GLY A 37 -9.95 -19.59 -12.09
CA GLY A 37 -11.17 -20.10 -11.47
C GLY A 37 -10.97 -20.53 -10.01
N THR A 38 -9.76 -21.01 -9.68
CA THR A 38 -9.36 -21.41 -8.33
C THR A 38 -8.76 -20.25 -7.53
N ALA A 39 -7.92 -19.43 -8.18
CA ALA A 39 -7.21 -18.32 -7.54
C ALA A 39 -8.16 -17.19 -7.11
N TYR A 40 -9.21 -16.91 -7.89
CA TYR A 40 -10.12 -15.79 -7.63
C TYR A 40 -10.96 -15.98 -6.35
N PRO A 41 -11.64 -17.11 -6.11
CA PRO A 41 -12.31 -17.36 -4.84
C PRO A 41 -11.36 -17.36 -3.63
N ALA A 42 -10.13 -17.87 -3.79
CA ALA A 42 -9.13 -17.84 -2.73
C ALA A 42 -8.69 -16.40 -2.37
N LEU A 43 -8.50 -15.54 -3.38
CA LEU A 43 -8.20 -14.12 -3.17
C LEU A 43 -9.36 -13.37 -2.53
N GLN A 44 -10.61 -13.68 -2.90
CA GLN A 44 -11.79 -13.09 -2.25
C GLN A 44 -11.84 -13.44 -0.77
N GLU A 45 -11.58 -14.70 -0.40
CA GLU A 45 -11.54 -15.14 0.99
C GLU A 45 -10.44 -14.41 1.78
N LEU A 46 -9.23 -14.30 1.23
CA LEU A 46 -8.14 -13.51 1.85
C LEU A 46 -8.54 -12.04 2.03
N ARG A 47 -9.17 -11.42 1.04
CA ARG A 47 -9.67 -10.03 1.16
C ARG A 47 -10.73 -9.93 2.24
N ALA A 48 -11.75 -10.79 2.24
CA ALA A 48 -12.82 -10.77 3.23
C ALA A 48 -12.28 -10.86 4.67
N ARG A 49 -11.29 -11.72 4.92
CA ARG A 49 -10.69 -11.92 6.24
C ARG A 49 -9.84 -10.75 6.72
N HIS A 50 -9.00 -10.20 5.84
CA HIS A 50 -7.94 -9.28 6.27
C HIS A 50 -8.26 -7.81 5.98
N HIS A 51 -9.16 -7.51 5.05
CA HIS A 51 -9.43 -6.13 4.61
C HIS A 51 -9.79 -5.17 5.74
N PRO A 52 -10.66 -5.51 6.71
CA PRO A 52 -10.99 -4.58 7.80
C PRO A 52 -9.76 -4.13 8.61
N HIS A 53 -8.82 -5.03 8.88
CA HIS A 53 -7.61 -4.74 9.66
C HIS A 53 -6.59 -3.92 8.84
N VAL A 54 -6.43 -4.26 7.56
CA VAL A 54 -5.57 -3.51 6.64
C VAL A 54 -6.08 -2.09 6.43
N LEU A 55 -7.41 -1.92 6.29
CA LEU A 55 -8.04 -0.62 6.18
C LEU A 55 -7.89 0.21 7.47
N ALA A 56 -8.02 -0.42 8.64
CA ALA A 56 -7.77 0.24 9.93
C ALA A 56 -6.34 0.79 10.00
N TYR A 57 -5.34 0.00 9.59
CA TYR A 57 -3.96 0.49 9.52
C TYR A 57 -3.75 1.58 8.46
N ALA A 58 -4.37 1.45 7.28
CA ALA A 58 -4.29 2.47 6.24
C ALA A 58 -4.86 3.83 6.69
N ARG A 59 -5.87 3.85 7.56
CA ARG A 59 -6.40 5.08 8.17
C ARG A 59 -5.42 5.76 9.12
N LEU A 60 -4.45 5.04 9.66
CA LEU A 60 -3.35 5.64 10.42
C LEU A 60 -2.31 6.31 9.49
N CYS A 61 -2.27 5.92 8.22
CA CYS A 61 -1.34 6.44 7.23
C CYS A 61 -1.88 7.65 6.46
N THR A 62 -3.20 7.84 6.43
CA THR A 62 -3.87 8.92 5.70
C THR A 62 -5.18 9.31 6.39
N PRO A 63 -5.46 10.60 6.59
CA PRO A 63 -6.74 11.08 7.11
C PRO A 63 -7.89 10.94 6.09
N ASN A 64 -7.59 10.74 4.81
CA ASN A 64 -8.59 10.58 3.76
C ASN A 64 -9.00 9.11 3.56
N GLU A 65 -10.28 8.82 3.71
CA GLU A 65 -10.87 7.48 3.60
C GLU A 65 -10.73 6.85 2.20
N SER A 66 -10.83 7.64 1.12
CA SER A 66 -10.65 7.09 -0.24
C SER A 66 -9.20 6.67 -0.48
N MET A 67 -8.26 7.46 0.03
CA MET A 67 -6.83 7.18 -0.01
C MET A 67 -6.48 5.97 0.88
N ALA A 68 -7.10 5.84 2.05
CA ALA A 68 -6.93 4.66 2.91
C ALA A 68 -7.37 3.37 2.19
N ARG A 69 -8.53 3.40 1.53
CA ARG A 69 -9.01 2.28 0.71
C ARG A 69 -8.07 1.97 -0.46
N GLN A 70 -7.52 2.98 -1.11
CA GLN A 70 -6.57 2.80 -2.20
C GLN A 70 -5.24 2.18 -1.71
N LEU A 71 -4.69 2.62 -0.57
CA LEU A 71 -3.50 1.99 0.04
C LEU A 71 -3.76 0.51 0.36
N ALA A 72 -4.90 0.21 1.01
CA ALA A 72 -5.28 -1.16 1.32
C ALA A 72 -5.42 -2.02 0.05
N GLY A 73 -6.11 -1.51 -0.96
CA GLY A 73 -6.27 -2.19 -2.26
C GLY A 73 -4.93 -2.46 -2.97
N GLN A 74 -4.02 -1.48 -2.95
CA GLN A 74 -2.66 -1.64 -3.49
C GLN A 74 -1.88 -2.73 -2.75
N ALA A 75 -1.93 -2.75 -1.41
CA ALA A 75 -1.26 -3.78 -0.60
C ALA A 75 -1.76 -5.20 -0.94
N PHE A 76 -3.07 -5.41 -1.06
CA PHE A 76 -3.63 -6.70 -1.49
C PHE A 76 -3.20 -7.09 -2.90
N THR A 77 -3.20 -6.14 -3.83
CA THR A 77 -2.81 -6.40 -5.22
C THR A 77 -1.35 -6.81 -5.30
N LEU A 78 -0.46 -6.12 -4.56
CA LEU A 78 0.96 -6.46 -4.49
C LEU A 78 1.18 -7.84 -3.86
N ALA A 79 0.53 -8.14 -2.73
CA ALA A 79 0.64 -9.43 -2.07
C ALA A 79 0.16 -10.57 -2.97
N ALA A 80 -1.01 -10.42 -3.61
CA ALA A 80 -1.55 -11.43 -4.52
C ALA A 80 -0.63 -11.68 -5.73
N ARG A 81 -0.10 -10.63 -6.35
CA ARG A 81 0.85 -10.74 -7.46
C ARG A 81 2.16 -11.43 -7.04
N GLN A 82 2.68 -11.12 -5.86
CA GLN A 82 3.87 -11.78 -5.32
C GLN A 82 3.62 -13.27 -5.11
N SER A 83 2.52 -13.64 -4.46
CA SER A 83 2.15 -15.03 -4.22
C SER A 83 1.90 -15.82 -5.50
N ALA A 84 1.21 -15.22 -6.49
CA ALA A 84 0.97 -15.85 -7.79
C ALA A 84 2.28 -16.12 -8.57
N ARG A 85 3.30 -15.28 -8.36
CA ARG A 85 4.66 -15.48 -8.90
C ARG A 85 5.50 -16.48 -8.10
N GLY A 86 4.96 -17.06 -7.02
CA GLY A 86 5.70 -17.96 -6.13
C GLY A 86 6.70 -17.25 -5.21
N ILE A 87 6.56 -15.93 -5.04
CA ILE A 87 7.37 -15.16 -4.11
C ILE A 87 6.66 -15.20 -2.75
N ASP A 88 7.02 -16.19 -1.95
CA ASP A 88 6.40 -16.40 -0.66
C ASP A 88 7.04 -15.53 0.42
N SER A 89 6.18 -14.84 1.17
CA SER A 89 6.59 -14.13 2.37
C SER A 89 6.65 -15.08 3.55
N PRO A 90 7.73 -15.08 4.35
CA PRO A 90 7.78 -15.86 5.58
C PRO A 90 6.87 -15.29 6.68
N LEU A 91 6.37 -14.05 6.49
CA LEU A 91 5.56 -13.30 7.45
C LEU A 91 4.08 -13.71 7.40
N PRO A 92 3.34 -13.54 8.51
CA PRO A 92 1.90 -13.70 8.53
C PRO A 92 1.22 -12.75 7.54
N TRP A 93 0.17 -13.22 6.86
CA TRP A 93 -0.48 -12.49 5.77
C TRP A 93 -0.91 -11.08 6.16
N ARG A 94 -1.53 -10.92 7.34
CA ARG A 94 -1.95 -9.61 7.84
C ARG A 94 -0.76 -8.68 8.12
N HIS A 95 0.30 -9.16 8.75
CA HIS A 95 1.51 -8.37 8.99
C HIS A 95 2.15 -7.92 7.67
N GLN A 96 2.28 -8.83 6.71
CA GLN A 96 2.81 -8.52 5.38
C GLN A 96 1.99 -7.42 4.70
N LEU A 97 0.66 -7.51 4.73
CA LEU A 97 -0.21 -6.49 4.13
C LEU A 97 -0.03 -5.12 4.79
N LEU A 98 0.12 -5.06 6.10
CA LEU A 98 0.37 -3.81 6.82
C LEU A 98 1.73 -3.20 6.45
N LEU A 99 2.77 -4.01 6.31
CA LEU A 99 4.07 -3.55 5.80
C LEU A 99 3.97 -3.04 4.35
N LEU A 100 3.18 -3.70 3.51
CA LEU A 100 2.94 -3.25 2.13
C LEU A 100 2.14 -1.94 2.07
N VAL A 101 1.22 -1.69 3.00
CA VAL A 101 0.54 -0.39 3.14
C VAL A 101 1.55 0.71 3.46
N ALA A 102 2.45 0.49 4.42
CA ALA A 102 3.49 1.46 4.76
C ALA A 102 4.46 1.69 3.59
N GLN A 103 4.85 0.64 2.87
CA GLN A 103 5.66 0.75 1.66
C GLN A 103 4.95 1.56 0.57
N ALA A 104 3.65 1.34 0.37
CA ALA A 104 2.86 2.10 -0.59
C ALA A 104 2.76 3.58 -0.18
N ALA A 105 2.51 3.89 1.10
CA ALA A 105 2.53 5.26 1.61
C ALA A 105 3.90 5.92 1.40
N GLY A 106 4.98 5.18 1.63
CA GLY A 106 6.34 5.56 1.30
C GLY A 106 6.53 6.01 -0.15
N SER A 107 5.98 5.26 -1.10
CA SER A 107 6.01 5.63 -2.52
C SER A 107 5.20 6.89 -2.84
N TRP A 108 4.08 7.12 -2.13
CA TRP A 108 3.24 8.31 -2.31
C TRP A 108 3.88 9.57 -1.74
N ALA A 109 4.68 9.45 -0.68
CA ALA A 109 5.44 10.57 -0.12
C ALA A 109 6.44 11.17 -1.12
N ALA A 110 6.87 10.40 -2.12
CA ALA A 110 7.77 10.85 -3.18
C ALA A 110 7.05 11.45 -4.40
N ASP A 111 5.70 11.49 -4.42
CA ASP A 111 4.93 12.00 -5.56
C ASP A 111 3.82 12.99 -5.15
N GLY A 112 2.99 13.40 -6.11
CA GLY A 112 1.92 14.39 -5.89
C GLY A 112 0.85 13.98 -4.88
N ARG A 113 0.84 12.72 -4.41
CA ARG A 113 -0.09 12.21 -3.40
C ARG A 113 0.38 12.42 -1.97
N ALA A 114 1.61 12.89 -1.76
CA ALA A 114 2.16 13.16 -0.43
C ALA A 114 1.22 14.01 0.43
N ALA A 115 0.57 15.03 -0.15
CA ALA A 115 -0.34 15.94 0.57
C ALA A 115 -1.56 15.26 1.22
N GLY A 116 -1.90 14.04 0.82
CA GLY A 116 -3.00 13.28 1.41
C GLY A 116 -2.58 12.25 2.46
N LEU A 117 -1.29 12.13 2.79
CA LEU A 117 -0.81 11.28 3.87
C LEU A 117 -0.92 11.99 5.23
N ASP A 118 -0.90 11.21 6.32
CA ASP A 118 -0.79 11.76 7.67
C ASP A 118 0.48 12.60 7.83
N ALA A 119 0.35 13.75 8.49
CA ALA A 119 1.45 14.71 8.60
C ALA A 119 2.62 14.17 9.43
N GLY A 120 2.35 13.36 10.46
CA GLY A 120 3.37 12.69 11.24
C GLY A 120 4.08 11.61 10.44
N LEU A 121 3.33 10.81 9.69
CA LEU A 121 3.91 9.80 8.79
C LEU A 121 4.81 10.44 7.73
N LEU A 122 4.36 11.53 7.09
CA LEU A 122 5.18 12.27 6.12
C LEU A 122 6.48 12.77 6.71
N LEU A 123 6.45 13.30 7.95
CA LEU A 123 7.66 13.73 8.63
C LEU A 123 8.65 12.57 8.81
N VAL A 124 8.15 11.40 9.22
CA VAL A 124 8.97 10.19 9.38
C VAL A 124 9.53 9.73 8.03
N LEU A 125 8.72 9.65 6.97
CA LEU A 125 9.18 9.23 5.64
C LEU A 125 10.18 10.21 5.03
N ASN A 126 10.05 11.52 5.27
CA ASN A 126 11.00 12.52 4.79
C ASN A 126 12.36 12.47 5.53
N THR A 127 12.37 11.98 6.76
CA THR A 127 13.58 11.90 7.59
C THR A 127 14.30 10.55 7.45
N ALA A 128 13.56 9.44 7.38
CA ALA A 128 14.10 8.09 7.25
C ALA A 128 14.18 7.58 5.80
N GLY A 129 13.56 8.29 4.85
CA GLY A 129 13.45 7.88 3.46
C GLY A 129 12.13 7.13 3.15
N PRO A 130 11.88 6.81 1.87
CA PRO A 130 10.59 6.28 1.41
C PRO A 130 10.28 4.87 1.94
N SER A 131 11.27 4.13 2.44
CA SER A 131 11.03 2.84 3.11
C SER A 131 10.59 2.99 4.58
N GLY A 132 10.65 4.21 5.13
CA GLY A 132 10.46 4.46 6.55
C GLY A 132 11.59 3.90 7.42
N PRO A 133 11.52 4.10 8.74
CA PRO A 133 12.44 3.47 9.67
C PRO A 133 12.24 1.95 9.67
N VAL A 134 13.33 1.20 9.77
CA VAL A 134 13.25 -0.24 9.95
C VAL A 134 12.68 -0.52 11.35
N PRO A 135 11.56 -1.25 11.49
CA PRO A 135 10.99 -1.54 12.80
C PRO A 135 11.97 -2.33 13.67
N SER A 136 12.09 -1.94 14.93
CA SER A 136 13.21 -2.34 15.80
C SER A 136 13.29 -3.85 16.02
N MET A 137 12.15 -4.55 16.02
CA MET A 137 12.04 -6.00 16.27
C MET A 137 11.91 -6.82 14.98
N LEU A 138 11.77 -6.19 13.80
CA LEU A 138 11.45 -6.89 12.55
C LEU A 138 12.54 -7.90 12.15
N THR A 139 13.81 -7.56 12.35
CA THR A 139 14.94 -8.47 12.05
C THR A 139 14.89 -9.72 12.92
N ALA A 140 14.67 -9.56 14.23
CA ALA A 140 14.52 -10.67 15.16
C ALA A 140 13.28 -11.52 14.84
N PHE A 141 12.17 -10.87 14.50
CA PHE A 141 10.93 -11.54 14.12
C PHE A 141 11.07 -12.39 12.87
N ARG A 142 11.77 -11.91 11.84
CA ARG A 142 12.06 -12.69 10.62
C ARG A 142 12.99 -13.89 10.88
N SER A 143 13.76 -13.87 11.96
CA SER A 143 14.70 -14.95 12.31
C SER A 143 14.06 -16.13 13.04
N VAL A 144 12.85 -15.96 13.61
CA VAL A 144 12.11 -17.05 14.26
C VAL A 144 11.25 -17.81 13.24
N PRO A 145 10.85 -19.07 13.50
CA PRO A 145 10.04 -19.86 12.56
C PRO A 145 8.71 -19.18 12.18
N SER A 146 8.22 -19.37 10.95
CA SER A 146 6.95 -18.78 10.49
C SER A 146 5.74 -19.14 11.38
N ARG A 147 5.72 -20.34 11.96
CA ARG A 147 4.70 -20.72 12.96
C ARG A 147 4.74 -19.81 14.20
N THR A 148 5.93 -19.52 14.71
CA THR A 148 6.16 -18.60 15.84
C THR A 148 5.72 -17.18 15.48
N GLN A 149 6.10 -16.69 14.29
CA GLN A 149 5.68 -15.38 13.79
C GLN A 149 4.15 -15.24 13.76
N SER A 150 3.48 -16.25 13.20
CA SER A 150 2.02 -16.30 13.07
C SER A 150 1.28 -16.35 14.40
N LEU A 151 1.75 -17.14 15.36
CA LEU A 151 1.16 -17.20 16.70
C LEU A 151 1.27 -15.85 17.43
N ILE A 152 2.44 -15.18 17.30
CA ILE A 152 2.65 -13.86 17.90
C ILE A 152 1.73 -12.83 17.25
N TRP A 153 1.69 -12.79 15.91
CA TRP A 153 0.89 -11.78 15.22
C TRP A 153 -0.60 -11.95 15.50
N TYR A 154 -1.18 -13.12 15.24
CA TYR A 154 -2.61 -13.32 15.41
C TYR A 154 -3.04 -13.45 16.87
N GLY A 155 -2.26 -14.14 17.71
CA GLY A 155 -2.60 -14.37 19.11
C GLY A 155 -2.36 -13.18 20.03
N ILE A 156 -1.30 -12.39 19.79
CA ILE A 156 -0.89 -11.30 20.70
C ILE A 156 -1.18 -9.92 20.09
N VAL A 157 -0.70 -9.66 18.87
CA VAL A 157 -0.85 -8.34 18.24
C VAL A 157 -2.29 -8.09 17.85
N GLU A 158 -2.92 -9.04 17.18
CA GLU A 158 -4.30 -8.92 16.69
C GLU A 158 -5.34 -9.32 17.75
N GLN A 159 -4.94 -10.15 18.74
CA GLN A 159 -5.85 -10.75 19.74
C GLN A 159 -7.04 -11.46 19.08
N GLU A 160 -6.78 -12.21 18.02
CA GLU A 160 -7.79 -13.08 17.42
C GLU A 160 -8.11 -14.24 18.40
N PRO A 161 -9.39 -14.65 18.51
CA PRO A 161 -9.76 -15.82 19.30
C PRO A 161 -8.95 -17.06 18.89
N ALA A 162 -8.69 -17.96 19.84
CA ALA A 162 -7.86 -19.14 19.60
C ALA A 162 -8.40 -20.03 18.47
N GLU A 163 -9.72 -20.18 18.36
CA GLU A 163 -10.40 -20.92 17.31
C GLU A 163 -10.19 -20.27 15.93
N ARG A 164 -10.26 -18.93 15.87
CA ARG A 164 -10.06 -18.20 14.62
C ARG A 164 -8.61 -18.25 14.18
N THR A 165 -7.68 -18.06 15.13
CA THR A 165 -6.25 -18.22 14.88
C THR A 165 -5.92 -19.63 14.39
N ALA A 166 -6.52 -20.67 14.99
CA ALA A 166 -6.37 -22.05 14.57
C ALA A 166 -6.77 -22.25 13.10
N THR A 167 -7.93 -21.70 12.68
CA THR A 167 -8.37 -21.75 11.27
C THR A 167 -7.42 -20.99 10.34
N LEU A 168 -7.04 -19.75 10.67
CA LEU A 168 -6.12 -18.95 9.85
C LEU A 168 -4.78 -19.67 9.62
N LEU A 169 -4.29 -20.37 10.64
CA LEU A 169 -2.98 -21.02 10.63
C LEU A 169 -3.01 -22.50 10.20
N GLY A 170 -4.18 -23.12 10.12
CA GLY A 170 -4.31 -24.56 9.93
C GLY A 170 -3.76 -25.38 11.11
N LEU A 171 -3.94 -24.88 12.33
CA LEU A 171 -3.50 -25.53 13.58
C LEU A 171 -4.72 -25.98 14.40
N SER A 172 -4.50 -26.73 15.49
CA SER A 172 -5.53 -26.98 16.49
C SER A 172 -5.68 -25.79 17.45
N ARG A 173 -6.81 -25.70 18.16
CA ARG A 173 -7.02 -24.68 19.20
C ARG A 173 -5.99 -24.84 20.34
N GLU A 174 -5.68 -26.08 20.70
CA GLU A 174 -4.72 -26.43 21.74
C GLU A 174 -3.32 -25.95 21.35
N ASP A 175 -2.93 -26.17 20.09
CA ASP A 175 -1.65 -25.71 19.54
C ASP A 175 -1.49 -24.19 19.60
N VAL A 176 -2.57 -23.44 19.40
CA VAL A 176 -2.56 -21.97 19.54
C VAL A 176 -2.45 -21.57 21.01
N THR A 177 -3.26 -22.20 21.86
CA THR A 177 -3.35 -21.89 23.30
C THR A 177 -2.02 -22.13 24.00
N TYR A 178 -1.39 -23.28 23.77
CA TYR A 178 -0.11 -23.64 24.39
C TYR A 178 1.11 -23.13 23.61
N GLY A 179 0.95 -22.73 22.35
CA GLY A 179 2.04 -22.27 21.50
C GLY A 179 2.38 -20.79 21.63
N THR A 180 1.45 -19.95 22.10
CA THR A 180 1.59 -18.48 22.08
C THR A 180 2.66 -17.97 23.05
N ASP A 181 2.66 -18.42 24.31
CA ASP A 181 3.68 -18.00 25.31
C ASP A 181 5.10 -18.47 24.94
N PRO A 182 5.32 -19.74 24.54
CA PRO A 182 6.61 -20.17 24.03
C PRO A 182 7.07 -19.39 22.80
N ALA A 183 6.15 -18.96 21.94
CA ALA A 183 6.47 -18.15 20.77
C ALA A 183 6.99 -16.76 21.18
N LEU A 184 6.34 -16.11 22.15
CA LEU A 184 6.80 -14.83 22.71
C LEU A 184 8.20 -14.96 23.34
N HIS A 185 8.46 -16.02 24.11
CA HIS A 185 9.79 -16.27 24.66
C HIS A 185 10.85 -16.53 23.57
N GLN A 186 10.50 -17.20 22.47
CA GLN A 186 11.40 -17.36 21.32
C GLN A 186 11.76 -16.02 20.69
N LEU A 187 10.78 -15.12 20.51
CA LEU A 187 11.02 -13.79 19.97
C LEU A 187 11.87 -12.93 20.91
N ALA A 188 11.57 -12.91 22.21
CA ALA A 188 12.35 -12.15 23.19
C ALA A 188 13.84 -12.52 23.14
N ARG A 189 14.15 -13.83 23.09
CA ARG A 189 15.53 -14.31 22.91
C ARG A 189 16.14 -13.92 21.56
N ALA A 190 15.34 -13.91 20.49
CA ALA A 190 15.81 -13.45 19.19
C ALA A 190 16.14 -11.94 19.19
N CYS A 191 15.31 -11.11 19.82
CA CYS A 191 15.57 -9.67 19.98
C CYS A 191 16.87 -9.44 20.75
N LEU A 192 17.05 -10.12 21.89
CA LEU A 192 18.27 -10.04 22.68
C LEU A 192 19.50 -10.41 21.84
N ARG A 193 19.48 -11.57 21.16
CA ARG A 193 20.61 -11.98 20.31
C ARG A 193 20.95 -10.97 19.21
N VAL A 194 19.93 -10.40 18.53
CA VAL A 194 20.14 -9.40 17.48
C VAL A 194 20.78 -8.13 18.06
N ARG A 195 20.37 -7.69 19.26
CA ARG A 195 20.93 -6.51 19.92
C ARG A 195 22.38 -6.72 20.34
N LEU A 196 22.67 -7.84 21.01
CA LEU A 196 24.02 -8.15 21.48
C LEU A 196 24.99 -8.34 20.30
N ALA A 197 24.56 -8.98 19.21
CA ALA A 197 25.38 -9.16 18.01
C ALA A 197 25.69 -7.86 17.26
N ALA A 198 24.97 -6.77 17.54
CA ALA A 198 25.21 -5.45 16.96
C ALA A 198 26.21 -4.61 17.78
N SER A 199 26.58 -5.06 18.99
CA SER A 199 27.54 -4.36 19.85
C SER A 199 28.97 -4.66 19.43
N GLU A 200 29.85 -3.66 19.51
CA GLU A 200 31.30 -3.83 19.35
C GLU A 200 31.99 -4.29 20.66
N ASP A 201 31.28 -4.22 21.78
CA ASP A 201 31.77 -4.65 23.09
C ASP A 201 31.65 -6.18 23.23
N PRO A 202 32.78 -6.91 23.35
CA PRO A 202 32.77 -8.37 23.45
C PRO A 202 32.13 -8.87 24.75
N ASP A 203 32.08 -8.06 25.81
CA ASP A 203 31.55 -8.46 27.11
C ASP A 203 30.01 -8.51 27.11
N CYS A 204 29.35 -7.89 26.12
CA CYS A 204 27.90 -7.87 25.99
C CYS A 204 27.25 -9.27 26.00
N SER A 205 27.92 -10.29 25.46
CA SER A 205 27.38 -11.66 25.49
C SER A 205 27.19 -12.20 26.91
N ASP A 206 28.04 -11.78 27.84
CA ASP A 206 28.03 -12.26 29.23
C ASP A 206 26.87 -11.65 30.02
N PHE A 207 26.43 -10.44 29.65
CA PHE A 207 25.28 -9.78 30.23
C PHE A 207 23.93 -10.30 29.72
N GLY A 208 23.90 -11.08 28.63
CA GLY A 208 22.66 -11.58 28.04
C GLY A 208 21.78 -12.35 29.03
N ARG A 209 22.38 -13.25 29.81
CA ARG A 209 21.65 -14.02 30.85
C ARG A 209 21.17 -13.12 32.00
N LEU A 210 21.96 -12.11 32.38
CA LEU A 210 21.57 -11.16 33.42
C LEU A 210 20.36 -10.34 32.99
N ILE A 211 20.28 -9.96 31.70
CA ILE A 211 19.12 -9.27 31.13
C ILE A 211 17.89 -10.21 31.16
N GLU A 212 18.03 -11.46 30.73
CA GLU A 212 16.91 -12.42 30.78
C GLU A 212 16.41 -12.67 32.21
N GLU A 213 17.31 -12.71 33.20
CA GLU A 213 16.95 -12.85 34.61
C GLU A 213 16.32 -11.57 35.21
N SER A 214 16.74 -10.37 34.75
CA SER A 214 16.17 -9.10 35.22
C SER A 214 14.77 -8.83 34.68
N VAL A 215 14.45 -9.35 33.49
CA VAL A 215 13.14 -9.17 32.83
C VAL A 215 12.17 -10.33 33.05
N ARG A 216 12.49 -11.30 33.91
CA ARG A 216 11.61 -12.45 34.16
C ARG A 216 10.30 -12.04 34.87
N PRO A 217 9.12 -12.53 34.42
CA PRO A 217 7.85 -12.22 35.07
C PRO A 217 7.78 -12.74 36.52
N GLY A 218 7.44 -11.86 37.48
CA GLY A 218 7.16 -12.22 38.88
C GLY A 218 8.37 -12.51 39.76
N ASN A 219 9.59 -12.52 39.20
CA ASN A 219 10.84 -12.83 39.91
C ASN A 219 12.05 -12.18 39.22
N SER A 220 11.92 -10.89 38.89
CA SER A 220 13.01 -10.07 38.35
C SER A 220 14.17 -9.98 39.36
N ARG A 221 15.39 -10.15 38.86
CA ARG A 221 16.61 -10.02 39.67
C ARG A 221 17.40 -8.80 39.22
N ALA A 222 17.56 -7.84 40.12
CA ALA A 222 18.45 -6.72 39.88
C ALA A 222 19.91 -7.17 40.00
N SER A 223 20.76 -6.71 39.08
CA SER A 223 22.21 -6.91 39.13
C SER A 223 22.89 -5.54 39.03
N ALA A 224 23.75 -5.24 40.01
CA ALA A 224 24.52 -3.99 40.01
C ALA A 224 25.47 -3.91 38.82
N ASP A 225 26.10 -5.03 38.46
CA ASP A 225 27.01 -5.11 37.31
C ASP A 225 26.28 -4.88 36.00
N LEU A 226 25.09 -5.47 35.83
CA LEU A 226 24.25 -5.21 34.66
C LEU A 226 23.87 -3.74 34.57
N HIS A 227 23.49 -3.12 35.69
CA HIS A 227 23.14 -1.71 35.72
C HIS A 227 24.33 -0.81 35.36
N ALA A 228 25.52 -1.12 35.87
CA ALA A 228 26.76 -0.41 35.55
C ALA A 228 27.12 -0.53 34.06
N HIS A 229 26.92 -1.71 33.46
CA HIS A 229 27.17 -1.92 32.03
C HIS A 229 26.16 -1.18 31.15
N MET A 230 24.86 -1.27 31.46
CA MET A 230 23.80 -0.56 30.72
C MET A 230 23.98 0.97 30.75
N ALA A 231 24.59 1.52 31.81
CA ALA A 231 24.91 2.95 31.85
C ALA A 231 25.86 3.40 30.72
N HIS A 232 26.60 2.48 30.09
CA HIS A 232 27.60 2.77 29.07
C HIS A 232 27.34 2.05 27.73
N CYS A 233 26.52 0.99 27.70
CA CYS A 233 26.24 0.22 26.49
C CYS A 233 24.78 0.45 26.00
N PRO A 234 24.56 1.21 24.91
CA PRO A 234 23.22 1.46 24.38
C PRO A 234 22.54 0.17 23.88
N HIS A 235 23.29 -0.80 23.36
CA HIS A 235 22.73 -2.07 22.89
C HIS A 235 22.10 -2.89 24.01
N CYS A 236 22.78 -3.01 25.16
CA CYS A 236 22.27 -3.71 26.33
C CYS A 236 21.09 -2.96 26.97
N THR A 237 21.14 -1.63 27.02
CA THR A 237 20.03 -0.78 27.50
C THR A 237 18.78 -0.97 26.64
N THR A 238 18.90 -0.84 25.32
CA THR A 238 17.77 -1.07 24.41
C THR A 238 17.26 -2.51 24.49
N ALA A 239 18.14 -3.50 24.61
CA ALA A 239 17.71 -4.90 24.77
C ALA A 239 16.89 -5.08 26.06
N HIS A 240 17.34 -4.51 27.18
CA HIS A 240 16.62 -4.56 28.44
C HIS A 240 15.26 -3.85 28.37
N GLU A 241 15.20 -2.68 27.75
CA GLU A 241 13.96 -1.92 27.52
C GLU A 241 12.97 -2.68 26.64
N GLU A 242 13.42 -3.25 25.51
CA GLU A 242 12.58 -4.03 24.61
C GLU A 242 12.02 -5.29 25.30
N LEU A 243 12.85 -6.02 26.05
CA LEU A 243 12.40 -7.21 26.78
C LEU A 243 11.46 -6.84 27.95
N SER A 244 11.71 -5.71 28.63
CA SER A 244 10.80 -5.19 29.65
C SER A 244 9.45 -4.80 29.05
N ALA A 245 9.44 -4.12 27.90
CA ALA A 245 8.22 -3.76 27.19
C ALA A 245 7.44 -4.99 26.70
N LEU A 246 8.12 -6.02 26.21
CA LEU A 246 7.50 -7.30 25.84
C LEU A 246 6.89 -8.02 27.04
N ARG A 247 7.50 -7.92 28.23
CA ARG A 247 6.92 -8.46 29.48
C ARG A 247 5.67 -7.68 29.90
N ASP A 248 5.76 -6.34 29.94
CA ASP A 248 4.77 -5.49 30.60
C ASP A 248 3.55 -5.23 29.71
N ALA A 249 3.77 -5.04 28.40
CA ALA A 249 2.72 -4.70 27.44
C ALA A 249 3.00 -5.34 26.06
N PRO A 250 2.97 -6.68 25.96
CA PRO A 250 3.44 -7.40 24.76
C PRO A 250 2.76 -6.95 23.47
N ARG A 251 1.42 -6.75 23.47
CA ARG A 251 0.70 -6.28 22.27
C ARG A 251 1.23 -4.94 21.77
N THR A 252 1.34 -3.95 22.65
CA THR A 252 1.78 -2.60 22.29
C THR A 252 3.24 -2.58 21.86
N ALA A 253 4.10 -3.29 22.61
CA ALA A 253 5.53 -3.41 22.29
C ALA A 253 5.76 -4.08 20.93
N LEU A 254 5.02 -5.14 20.63
CA LEU A 254 5.11 -5.84 19.35
C LEU A 254 4.56 -4.99 18.20
N ALA A 255 3.42 -4.33 18.37
CA ALA A 255 2.86 -3.50 17.31
C ALA A 255 3.81 -2.34 16.94
N GLU A 256 4.37 -1.66 17.94
CA GLU A 256 5.37 -0.59 17.73
C GLU A 256 6.70 -1.13 17.17
N GLY A 257 7.16 -2.27 17.66
CA GLY A 257 8.43 -2.86 17.22
C GLY A 257 8.39 -3.55 15.85
N LEU A 258 7.20 -3.90 15.34
CA LEU A 258 7.01 -4.65 14.09
C LEU A 258 6.36 -3.84 12.96
N LEU A 259 5.83 -2.64 13.24
CA LEU A 259 5.27 -1.74 12.24
C LEU A 259 6.15 -0.49 12.10
N PRO A 260 6.33 0.04 10.88
CA PRO A 260 7.17 1.21 10.64
C PRO A 260 6.51 2.54 11.05
N TRP A 261 5.20 2.52 11.32
CA TRP A 261 4.42 3.69 11.70
C TRP A 261 3.21 3.31 12.53
N GLY A 262 2.93 4.09 13.58
CA GLY A 262 1.66 4.09 14.31
C GLY A 262 1.32 2.77 15.00
N GLY A 263 2.32 1.97 15.41
CA GLY A 263 2.08 0.65 16.00
C GLY A 263 1.31 0.71 17.32
N THR A 264 1.68 1.65 18.20
CA THR A 264 0.92 1.94 19.43
C THR A 264 -0.54 2.33 19.16
N ALA A 265 -0.79 3.17 18.16
CA ALA A 265 -2.14 3.59 17.77
C ALA A 265 -2.95 2.42 17.18
N TYR A 266 -2.31 1.59 16.34
CA TYR A 266 -2.90 0.37 15.80
C TYR A 266 -3.31 -0.61 16.90
N ALA A 267 -2.46 -0.80 17.91
CA ALA A 267 -2.76 -1.65 19.06
C ALA A 267 -3.93 -1.13 19.91
N ALA A 268 -4.14 0.19 19.97
CA ALA A 268 -5.12 0.85 20.84
C ALA A 268 -6.55 0.93 20.25
N ASP A 269 -6.70 1.08 18.93
CA ASP A 269 -8.00 1.32 18.26
C ASP A 269 -9.03 0.18 18.48
N ASP A 270 -8.53 -1.04 18.65
CA ASP A 270 -9.31 -2.26 18.81
C ASP A 270 -9.91 -2.43 20.22
N ALA A 271 -9.33 -1.78 21.24
CA ALA A 271 -9.88 -1.77 22.60
C ALA A 271 -11.18 -0.94 22.67
N GLY A 272 -11.28 0.13 21.86
CA GLY A 272 -12.46 0.99 21.75
C GLY A 272 -13.63 0.33 21.01
N ALA A 273 -13.35 -0.40 19.93
CA ALA A 273 -14.35 -1.13 19.15
C ALA A 273 -14.95 -2.32 19.92
N ARG A 274 -14.13 -3.07 20.68
CA ARG A 274 -14.61 -4.17 21.53
C ARG A 274 -15.41 -3.71 22.76
N ALA A 275 -15.07 -2.56 23.35
CA ALA A 275 -15.88 -1.95 24.42
C ALA A 275 -17.28 -1.54 23.93
N ALA A 276 -17.38 -1.01 22.70
CA ALA A 276 -18.65 -0.65 22.06
C ALA A 276 -19.48 -1.88 21.66
N ALA A 277 -18.84 -2.95 21.15
CA ALA A 277 -19.51 -4.20 20.81
C ALA A 277 -19.99 -4.98 22.06
N GLY A 278 -19.20 -4.99 23.14
CA GLY A 278 -19.60 -5.58 24.42
C GLY A 278 -20.76 -4.84 25.08
N ALA A 279 -20.80 -3.51 24.98
CA ALA A 279 -21.93 -2.71 25.47
C ALA A 279 -23.21 -2.88 24.64
N ALA A 280 -23.09 -3.21 23.34
CA ALA A 280 -24.24 -3.47 22.46
C ALA A 280 -24.89 -4.84 22.73
N LEU A 281 -24.13 -5.84 23.20
CA LEU A 281 -24.63 -7.17 23.52
C LEU A 281 -25.29 -7.27 24.91
N SER A 282 -25.19 -6.25 25.77
CA SER A 282 -25.83 -6.23 27.10
C SER A 282 -27.17 -5.47 27.16
N ARG A 283 -27.78 -5.12 26.03
CA ARG A 283 -29.06 -4.38 26.02
C ARG A 283 -30.17 -5.16 25.31
N MET A 284 -30.59 -6.26 25.92
CA MET A 284 -31.90 -6.89 25.69
C MET A 284 -32.80 -6.67 26.92
N PRO A 285 -34.06 -6.23 26.76
CA PRO A 285 -34.99 -6.09 27.87
C PRO A 285 -35.69 -7.43 28.12
N SER A 286 -35.39 -8.09 29.23
CA SER A 286 -36.24 -9.18 29.75
C SER A 286 -37.01 -8.66 30.96
N GLY A 287 -38.34 -8.66 30.83
CA GLY A 287 -39.26 -8.28 31.88
C GLY A 287 -39.40 -9.32 32.98
N ALA A 288 -39.77 -8.79 34.15
CA ALA A 288 -40.47 -9.41 35.28
C ALA A 288 -39.68 -10.15 36.39
N ALA A 289 -39.66 -9.44 37.54
CA ALA A 289 -39.93 -9.89 38.91
C ALA A 289 -38.82 -10.58 39.75
N GLY A 290 -38.43 -9.90 40.83
CA GLY A 290 -37.72 -10.50 41.97
C GLY A 290 -36.92 -9.48 42.78
N ALA A 291 -37.36 -9.17 44.00
CA ALA A 291 -36.87 -8.09 44.86
C ALA A 291 -35.47 -8.32 45.47
N GLY A 292 -34.73 -7.23 45.72
CA GLY A 292 -33.54 -7.22 46.59
C GLY A 292 -32.76 -5.91 46.54
N ARG A 293 -32.79 -5.14 47.64
CA ARG A 293 -32.19 -3.80 47.82
C ARG A 293 -30.65 -3.80 47.80
N GLY A 294 -30.06 -2.72 47.28
CA GLY A 294 -28.67 -2.32 47.52
C GLY A 294 -28.31 -1.03 46.78
N ALA A 295 -28.10 0.05 47.53
CA ALA A 295 -27.82 1.42 47.05
C ALA A 295 -26.33 1.62 46.65
N GLY A 296 -26.06 2.59 45.78
CA GLY A 296 -24.72 3.17 45.62
C GLY A 296 -24.41 3.75 44.24
N GLU A 297 -24.30 5.08 44.19
CA GLU A 297 -23.82 6.00 43.15
C GLU A 297 -23.51 5.56 41.71
N ARG A 298 -24.18 6.23 40.76
CA ARG A 298 -23.69 6.49 39.40
C ARG A 298 -22.70 7.66 39.43
N ALA A 299 -21.44 7.44 39.05
CA ALA A 299 -20.50 8.50 38.68
C ALA A 299 -20.32 8.52 37.15
N GLY A 300 -20.40 9.72 36.58
CA GLY A 300 -20.63 9.98 35.16
C GLY A 300 -19.45 9.69 34.22
N ALA A 301 -19.79 9.55 32.95
CA ALA A 301 -18.86 9.50 31.82
C ALA A 301 -18.11 10.84 31.67
N PRO A 302 -16.79 10.84 31.38
CA PRO A 302 -16.10 12.08 31.06
C PRO A 302 -16.33 12.47 29.60
N ASP A 303 -16.80 13.71 29.44
CA ASP A 303 -16.94 14.50 28.22
C ASP A 303 -15.58 14.66 27.52
N ARG A 304 -15.50 14.24 26.24
CA ARG A 304 -14.26 14.25 25.43
C ARG A 304 -14.05 15.63 24.81
N ARG A 305 -13.78 16.64 25.64
CA ARG A 305 -13.33 17.96 25.17
C ARG A 305 -11.83 17.92 24.88
N ARG A 306 -11.51 18.07 23.59
CA ARG A 306 -10.20 18.36 23.00
C ARG A 306 -9.51 19.49 23.79
N THR A 307 -8.48 19.17 24.55
CA THR A 307 -7.46 20.14 24.98
C THR A 307 -6.21 19.92 24.14
N VAL A 308 -5.92 20.90 23.29
CA VAL A 308 -4.63 21.04 22.61
C VAL A 308 -3.65 21.56 23.65
N LEU A 309 -2.75 20.71 24.14
CA LEU A 309 -1.58 21.18 24.88
C LEU A 309 -0.45 21.40 23.88
N VAL A 310 -0.25 22.67 23.53
CA VAL A 310 1.01 23.15 22.96
C VAL A 310 2.00 23.24 24.11
N SER A 311 2.98 22.33 24.18
CA SER A 311 4.17 22.54 25.00
C SER A 311 5.32 22.97 24.11
N ALA A 312 5.44 24.29 23.94
CA ALA A 312 6.68 24.94 23.55
C ALA A 312 7.54 25.11 24.81
N VAL A 313 8.65 24.38 24.90
CA VAL A 313 9.79 24.76 25.75
C VAL A 313 11.05 24.57 24.92
N LEU A 314 11.53 25.67 24.35
CA LEU A 314 12.83 25.79 23.71
C LEU A 314 13.67 26.75 24.56
N GLY A 315 14.86 26.29 24.95
CA GLY A 315 16.04 27.12 25.20
C GLY A 315 16.35 27.46 26.67
N VAL A 316 17.49 26.95 27.16
CA VAL A 316 18.69 27.77 27.45
C VAL A 316 19.96 26.90 27.28
N ALA A 317 20.82 27.35 26.35
CA ALA A 317 22.29 27.32 26.23
C ALA A 317 23.10 26.17 26.88
N VAL A 318 23.86 25.37 26.13
CA VAL A 318 25.17 25.72 25.51
C VAL A 318 26.11 26.41 26.52
N LEU A 319 26.87 25.59 27.27
CA LEU A 319 28.14 25.89 27.96
C LEU A 319 28.50 24.60 28.75
N PRO A 320 29.31 23.67 28.19
CA PRO A 320 30.76 23.83 28.20
C PRO A 320 31.44 23.16 26.98
N LEU A 321 31.51 23.85 25.84
CA LEU A 321 32.44 23.50 24.74
C LEU A 321 33.44 24.63 24.47
N ALA A 322 33.70 25.46 25.48
CA ALA A 322 34.65 26.58 25.42
C ALA A 322 35.89 26.37 26.31
N VAL A 323 35.96 25.26 27.07
CA VAL A 323 37.11 24.94 27.94
C VAL A 323 38.10 23.97 27.28
N PHE A 324 37.72 23.27 26.21
CA PHE A 324 38.58 22.26 25.57
C PHE A 324 39.47 22.82 24.43
N LEU A 325 39.25 24.06 23.98
CA LEU A 325 40.00 24.65 22.86
C LEU A 325 41.03 25.72 23.27
N LEU A 326 41.32 25.86 24.57
CA LEU A 326 42.33 26.80 25.09
C LEU A 326 43.52 26.15 25.80
N THR A 327 43.69 24.82 25.68
CA THR A 327 44.85 24.11 26.25
C THR A 327 45.65 23.32 25.21
N GLN A 328 45.72 23.84 23.97
CA GLN A 328 46.89 23.57 23.13
C GLN A 328 47.88 24.71 23.29
N GLY A 329 48.85 24.50 24.18
CA GLY A 329 49.98 25.38 24.41
C GLY A 329 51.25 24.57 24.62
N GLY A 330 51.92 24.24 23.52
CA GLY A 330 53.38 24.15 23.47
C GLY A 330 54.02 22.76 23.51
N SER A 331 54.62 22.41 22.36
CA SER A 331 56.07 22.15 22.19
C SER A 331 56.38 20.87 21.39
N THR A 332 56.78 21.03 20.13
CA THR A 332 57.81 20.21 19.46
C THR A 332 59.20 20.64 20.00
N PRO A 333 60.33 19.90 19.85
CA PRO A 333 60.65 18.88 18.82
C PRO A 333 61.46 17.64 19.29
N GLN A 334 61.52 16.60 18.44
CA GLN A 334 62.74 15.85 18.00
C GLN A 334 62.43 14.40 17.55
N ASP A 335 62.72 14.11 16.27
CA ASP A 335 63.15 12.79 15.76
C ASP A 335 64.49 12.38 16.41
N PRO A 336 64.94 11.09 16.42
CA PRO A 336 64.73 10.06 15.38
C PRO A 336 64.55 8.60 15.87
N VAL A 337 64.33 7.68 14.90
CA VAL A 337 65.09 6.43 14.62
C VAL A 337 64.17 5.35 14.01
N SER A 338 64.65 4.82 12.90
CA SER A 338 64.09 3.81 11.99
C SER A 338 63.72 2.45 12.58
N SER A 339 62.68 1.81 12.04
CA SER A 339 62.58 0.39 11.64
C SER A 339 61.18 0.15 11.06
N ALA A 340 61.01 0.01 9.73
CA ALA A 340 61.21 -1.18 8.90
C ALA A 340 60.15 -2.29 9.11
N ASN A 341 59.54 -2.66 7.97
CA ASN A 341 58.73 -3.85 7.66
C ASN A 341 57.26 -3.85 8.13
N ALA A 342 56.28 -4.35 7.38
CA ALA A 342 56.15 -4.72 5.98
C ALA A 342 54.64 -4.96 5.79
N ARG A 343 54.07 -4.49 4.68
CA ARG A 343 52.68 -4.75 4.28
C ARG A 343 52.69 -5.87 3.23
N PRO A 344 51.83 -6.89 3.29
CA PRO A 344 51.50 -7.65 2.09
C PRO A 344 50.33 -6.96 1.37
N SER A 345 50.62 -6.57 0.14
CA SER A 345 49.72 -6.02 -0.87
C SER A 345 48.91 -7.17 -1.50
N VAL A 346 47.60 -7.00 -1.67
CA VAL A 346 46.74 -7.86 -2.50
C VAL A 346 46.26 -7.01 -3.67
N PRO A 347 46.43 -7.43 -4.94
CA PRO A 347 46.14 -6.59 -6.10
C PRO A 347 44.64 -6.61 -6.46
N PRO A 348 44.04 -5.49 -6.88
CA PRO A 348 42.80 -5.52 -7.64
C PRO A 348 43.09 -5.75 -9.13
N VAL A 349 42.40 -6.72 -9.72
CA VAL A 349 42.33 -6.95 -11.17
C VAL A 349 41.56 -5.78 -11.79
N ALA A 350 42.25 -4.93 -12.57
CA ALA A 350 41.65 -3.87 -13.37
C ALA A 350 41.36 -4.40 -14.78
N VAL A 351 40.08 -4.38 -15.18
CA VAL A 351 39.66 -4.62 -16.57
C VAL A 351 39.79 -3.31 -17.33
N THR A 352 40.69 -3.32 -18.31
CA THR A 352 40.97 -2.24 -19.24
C THR A 352 39.91 -2.25 -20.35
N VAL A 353 39.14 -1.17 -20.52
CA VAL A 353 38.45 -0.86 -21.78
C VAL A 353 38.86 0.53 -22.22
N THR A 354 39.85 0.57 -23.11
CA THR A 354 40.22 1.71 -23.94
C THR A 354 39.33 1.76 -25.17
N ALA A 355 38.61 2.86 -25.39
CA ALA A 355 38.22 3.31 -26.73
C ALA A 355 37.89 4.81 -26.75
N THR A 356 38.94 5.61 -27.00
CA THR A 356 39.02 6.75 -27.92
C THR A 356 37.83 7.72 -28.04
N VAL A 357 38.07 8.94 -27.55
CA VAL A 357 37.44 10.20 -27.95
C VAL A 357 37.77 10.52 -29.42
N SER A 358 36.78 11.04 -30.17
CA SER A 358 37.05 11.91 -31.31
C SER A 358 35.98 13.00 -31.38
N ALA A 359 36.42 14.25 -31.18
CA ALA A 359 35.65 15.47 -31.37
C ALA A 359 36.55 16.46 -32.09
N THR A 360 36.11 17.05 -33.20
CA THR A 360 36.43 18.43 -33.63
C THR A 360 35.60 18.79 -34.89
N PRO A 361 35.48 20.09 -35.26
CA PRO A 361 34.20 20.73 -35.54
C PRO A 361 34.15 21.28 -36.98
N SER A 362 33.05 21.94 -37.36
CA SER A 362 33.07 22.86 -38.50
C SER A 362 32.45 24.20 -38.15
N THR A 363 33.16 25.23 -38.59
CA THR A 363 33.13 26.64 -38.19
C THR A 363 32.20 27.48 -39.08
N ALA A 364 31.70 28.55 -38.46
CA ALA A 364 31.00 29.80 -38.89
C ALA A 364 31.51 30.47 -40.22
N PRO A 365 30.97 31.60 -40.78
CA PRO A 365 30.46 32.82 -40.07
C PRO A 365 29.32 33.67 -40.75
N PRO A 366 28.95 34.83 -40.14
CA PRO A 366 27.69 35.59 -40.35
C PRO A 366 27.87 37.03 -40.93
N SER A 367 26.78 37.79 -41.07
CA SER A 367 26.77 39.27 -41.17
C SER A 367 25.34 39.86 -40.97
N PRO A 368 25.12 41.17 -40.70
CA PRO A 368 24.92 41.71 -39.36
C PRO A 368 23.65 42.58 -39.15
N SER A 369 23.44 42.95 -37.86
CA SER A 369 22.62 43.98 -37.16
C SER A 369 22.33 45.33 -37.88
N PRO A 370 21.56 46.32 -37.33
CA PRO A 370 20.93 46.44 -35.99
C PRO A 370 19.51 47.11 -35.88
N GLU A 371 18.94 46.99 -34.68
CA GLU A 371 18.06 47.85 -33.82
C GLU A 371 17.87 49.37 -34.13
N PRO A 372 17.12 50.18 -33.31
CA PRO A 372 15.91 49.99 -32.47
C PRO A 372 14.92 51.20 -32.46
N SER A 373 13.74 51.09 -31.81
CA SER A 373 13.30 51.96 -30.68
C SER A 373 11.79 52.20 -30.52
N ARG A 374 11.32 51.81 -29.31
CA ARG A 374 10.56 52.58 -28.29
C ARG A 374 9.16 53.17 -28.58
N SER A 375 8.19 52.56 -27.88
CA SER A 375 7.37 53.13 -26.78
C SER A 375 6.53 54.40 -27.04
N THR A 376 5.20 54.34 -26.84
CA THR A 376 4.48 54.98 -25.70
C THR A 376 2.94 54.82 -25.76
N LYS A 377 2.36 54.44 -24.60
CA LYS A 377 1.13 54.91 -23.90
C LYS A 377 -0.23 55.14 -24.64
N SER A 378 -1.24 54.38 -24.16
CA SER A 378 -2.66 54.71 -23.79
C SER A 378 -3.25 56.10 -24.14
N PRO A 379 -4.58 56.30 -24.41
CA PRO A 379 -5.72 55.59 -23.80
C PRO A 379 -6.97 55.31 -24.69
N SER A 380 -7.92 54.54 -24.12
CA SER A 380 -9.34 54.41 -24.52
C SER A 380 -10.08 55.75 -24.33
N PRO A 381 -11.18 56.12 -25.05
CA PRO A 381 -12.47 55.41 -25.00
C PRO A 381 -13.41 55.50 -26.23
N THR A 382 -14.54 54.78 -26.14
CA THR A 382 -15.89 55.07 -26.69
C THR A 382 -16.42 54.24 -27.87
N ARG A 383 -17.27 53.28 -27.48
CA ARG A 383 -18.56 52.79 -28.04
C ARG A 383 -19.02 53.13 -29.48
N SER A 384 -19.51 52.04 -30.11
CA SER A 384 -20.66 51.91 -31.05
C SER A 384 -20.34 51.81 -32.55
N PRO A 385 -21.16 51.14 -33.39
CA PRO A 385 -21.85 49.85 -33.26
C PRO A 385 -21.41 48.84 -34.35
N SER A 386 -21.85 47.59 -34.17
CA SER A 386 -21.65 46.42 -35.03
C SER A 386 -22.10 46.59 -36.49
N PRO A 387 -21.33 46.09 -37.48
CA PRO A 387 -21.87 45.57 -38.71
C PRO A 387 -21.84 44.04 -38.71
N THR A 388 -23.04 43.48 -38.82
CA THR A 388 -23.36 42.09 -39.13
C THR A 388 -22.51 41.60 -40.31
N ARG A 389 -21.62 40.63 -40.09
CA ARG A 389 -20.96 39.87 -41.16
C ARG A 389 -21.01 38.37 -40.85
N THR A 390 -21.90 37.74 -41.59
CA THR A 390 -21.76 36.44 -42.26
C THR A 390 -21.09 35.33 -41.48
N ALA A 391 -21.91 34.36 -41.08
CA ALA A 391 -21.47 33.08 -40.56
C ALA A 391 -20.37 32.49 -41.45
N SER A 392 -19.16 32.41 -40.91
CA SER A 392 -18.07 31.61 -41.45
C SER A 392 -18.50 30.14 -41.39
N PRO A 393 -18.27 29.33 -42.44
CA PRO A 393 -18.62 27.91 -42.40
C PRO A 393 -17.93 27.26 -41.21
N LYS A 394 -18.74 26.56 -40.40
CA LYS A 394 -18.28 25.73 -39.29
C LYS A 394 -17.12 24.86 -39.78
N PRO A 395 -15.94 24.87 -39.13
CA PRO A 395 -14.85 23.99 -39.53
C PRO A 395 -15.37 22.55 -39.49
N THR A 396 -15.25 21.86 -40.63
CA THR A 396 -15.51 20.43 -40.72
C THR A 396 -14.76 19.73 -39.59
N PRO A 397 -15.43 18.89 -38.78
CA PRO A 397 -14.76 18.19 -37.68
C PRO A 397 -13.55 17.45 -38.24
N PRO A 398 -12.40 17.50 -37.55
CA PRO A 398 -11.21 16.79 -38.00
C PRO A 398 -11.54 15.29 -38.14
N PRO A 399 -10.89 14.58 -39.06
CA PRO A 399 -11.12 13.15 -39.22
C PRO A 399 -10.90 12.43 -37.89
N THR A 400 -11.78 11.47 -37.60
CA THR A 400 -11.76 10.54 -36.45
C THR A 400 -10.51 9.66 -36.51
N ARG A 401 -9.34 10.24 -36.28
CA ARG A 401 -8.08 9.49 -36.25
C ARG A 401 -7.78 9.09 -34.79
N PRO A 402 -7.52 7.80 -34.50
CA PRO A 402 -7.08 7.40 -33.18
C PRO A 402 -5.72 8.07 -32.87
N PRO A 403 -5.52 8.67 -31.69
CA PRO A 403 -4.27 9.26 -31.28
C PRO A 403 -3.28 8.12 -31.06
N SER A 404 -2.32 8.02 -31.97
CA SER A 404 -1.18 7.15 -31.76
C SER A 404 -0.34 7.73 -30.61
N GLY A 405 -0.28 7.03 -29.48
CA GLY A 405 0.73 7.27 -28.45
C GLY A 405 0.42 8.30 -27.35
N SER A 406 -0.67 9.08 -27.41
CA SER A 406 -1.05 10.02 -26.33
C SER A 406 -2.41 9.70 -25.70
N PHE A 407 -2.56 10.01 -24.41
CA PHE A 407 -3.80 9.77 -23.67
C PHE A 407 -4.87 10.81 -24.01
N ALA A 408 -6.01 10.36 -24.52
CA ALA A 408 -7.16 11.20 -24.86
C ALA A 408 -8.46 10.61 -24.29
N GLN A 409 -9.50 11.44 -24.19
CA GLN A 409 -10.84 10.90 -23.99
C GLN A 409 -11.27 10.08 -25.20
N ILE A 410 -11.99 8.99 -24.96
CA ILE A 410 -12.68 8.20 -25.98
C ILE A 410 -14.18 8.49 -25.83
N VAL A 411 -14.73 9.24 -26.78
CA VAL A 411 -16.09 9.80 -26.73
C VAL A 411 -16.97 9.05 -27.72
N ASN A 412 -18.09 8.54 -27.26
CA ASN A 412 -19.09 7.91 -28.11
C ASN A 412 -19.72 8.94 -29.04
N VAL A 413 -19.82 8.65 -30.34
CA VAL A 413 -20.35 9.58 -31.34
C VAL A 413 -21.86 9.75 -31.22
N GLY A 414 -22.59 8.69 -30.86
CA GLY A 414 -24.05 8.71 -30.71
C GLY A 414 -24.51 9.45 -29.45
N SER A 415 -23.92 9.15 -28.30
CA SER A 415 -24.36 9.70 -27.00
C SER A 415 -23.56 10.91 -26.52
N GLY A 416 -22.34 11.12 -27.03
CA GLY A 416 -21.41 12.14 -26.51
C GLY A 416 -20.83 11.81 -25.14
N LEU A 417 -21.04 10.59 -24.62
CA LEU A 417 -20.49 10.13 -23.35
C LEU A 417 -19.07 9.58 -23.51
N CYS A 418 -18.28 9.67 -22.45
CA CYS A 418 -16.90 9.21 -22.42
C CYS A 418 -16.81 7.78 -21.87
N LEU A 419 -15.92 6.99 -22.45
CA LEU A 419 -15.51 5.70 -21.90
C LEU A 419 -14.78 5.93 -20.57
N ASP A 420 -15.27 5.35 -19.49
CA ASP A 420 -14.78 5.57 -18.13
C ASP A 420 -14.61 4.24 -17.38
N VAL A 421 -13.71 4.22 -16.40
CA VAL A 421 -13.56 3.08 -15.49
C VAL A 421 -14.42 3.33 -14.26
N ASP A 422 -15.30 2.39 -13.91
CA ASP A 422 -16.20 2.52 -12.77
C ASP A 422 -15.48 2.31 -11.44
N GLY A 423 -15.15 3.40 -10.77
CA GLY A 423 -14.60 3.36 -9.41
C GLY A 423 -13.12 2.95 -9.36
N ALA A 424 -12.82 1.90 -8.60
CA ALA A 424 -11.45 1.53 -8.25
C ALA A 424 -10.81 0.59 -9.27
N PHE A 425 -9.51 0.76 -9.54
CA PHE A 425 -8.76 -0.05 -10.50
C PHE A 425 -8.45 -1.43 -9.91
N SER A 426 -9.08 -2.45 -10.47
CA SER A 426 -8.82 -3.86 -10.21
C SER A 426 -9.16 -4.69 -11.44
N ASP A 427 -8.59 -5.89 -11.53
CA ASP A 427 -8.91 -6.82 -12.61
C ASP A 427 -10.41 -7.12 -12.62
N GLY A 428 -11.03 -6.89 -13.78
CA GLY A 428 -12.47 -7.04 -13.98
C GLY A 428 -13.30 -5.83 -13.56
N THR A 429 -12.74 -4.70 -13.12
CA THR A 429 -13.52 -3.47 -12.89
C THR A 429 -14.25 -3.08 -14.17
N ASP A 430 -15.52 -2.68 -14.04
CA ASP A 430 -16.36 -2.31 -15.17
C ASP A 430 -15.87 -1.06 -15.90
N VAL A 431 -16.03 -1.10 -17.21
CA VAL A 431 -15.93 0.07 -18.06
C VAL A 431 -17.34 0.49 -18.42
N ILE A 432 -17.65 1.74 -18.15
CA ILE A 432 -18.96 2.35 -18.30
C ILE A 432 -18.88 3.50 -19.29
N THR A 433 -20.03 4.06 -19.66
CA THR A 433 -20.09 5.41 -20.23
C THR A 433 -20.42 6.42 -19.16
N ALA A 434 -19.76 7.58 -19.17
CA ALA A 434 -19.98 8.63 -18.20
C ALA A 434 -20.00 10.01 -18.86
N ARG A 435 -20.51 11.02 -18.13
CA ARG A 435 -20.37 12.41 -18.57
C ARG A 435 -18.88 12.75 -18.70
N CYS A 436 -18.52 13.32 -19.83
CA CYS A 436 -17.13 13.67 -20.10
C CYS A 436 -16.61 14.73 -19.13
N SER A 437 -15.43 14.47 -18.57
CA SER A 437 -14.74 15.28 -17.57
C SER A 437 -13.22 15.19 -17.73
N SER A 438 -12.46 16.03 -17.04
CA SER A 438 -10.99 15.95 -17.06
C SER A 438 -10.40 14.75 -16.28
N ALA A 439 -11.24 13.84 -15.76
CA ALA A 439 -10.81 12.68 -14.98
C ALA A 439 -9.82 11.80 -15.76
N ARG A 440 -8.79 11.31 -15.05
CA ARG A 440 -7.79 10.41 -15.67
C ARG A 440 -8.38 9.04 -16.01
N THR A 441 -9.48 8.64 -15.37
CA THR A 441 -10.20 7.38 -15.62
C THR A 441 -10.89 7.37 -16.98
N GLN A 442 -11.18 8.55 -17.53
CA GLN A 442 -11.75 8.75 -18.87
C GLN A 442 -10.71 8.92 -19.98
N ARG A 443 -9.42 8.80 -19.66
CA ARG A 443 -8.33 8.99 -20.61
C ARG A 443 -7.70 7.66 -20.96
N TRP A 444 -7.58 7.40 -22.25
CA TRP A 444 -7.10 6.14 -22.81
C TRP A 444 -6.06 6.41 -23.88
N ARG A 445 -5.11 5.49 -24.02
CA ARG A 445 -4.12 5.48 -25.10
C ARG A 445 -4.27 4.19 -25.88
N VAL A 446 -4.40 4.31 -27.20
CA VAL A 446 -4.30 3.16 -28.09
C VAL A 446 -2.82 2.87 -28.33
N ASP A 447 -2.38 1.69 -27.91
CA ASP A 447 -1.06 1.15 -28.18
C ASP A 447 -1.19 0.17 -29.35
N HIS A 448 -0.87 0.62 -30.56
CA HIS A 448 -1.02 -0.18 -31.76
C HIS A 448 0.00 -1.32 -31.88
N GLU A 449 1.14 -1.24 -31.19
CA GLU A 449 2.16 -2.30 -31.21
C GLU A 449 1.71 -3.50 -30.39
N ARG A 450 1.16 -3.25 -29.20
CA ARG A 450 0.59 -4.30 -28.33
C ARG A 450 -0.88 -4.60 -28.62
N GLY A 451 -1.54 -3.75 -29.41
CA GLY A 451 -2.96 -3.86 -29.72
C GLY A 451 -3.87 -3.58 -28.53
N VAL A 452 -3.46 -2.80 -27.54
CA VAL A 452 -4.22 -2.60 -26.29
C VAL A 452 -4.74 -1.16 -26.15
N LEU A 453 -5.86 -0.99 -25.44
CA LEU A 453 -6.32 0.32 -24.97
C LEU A 453 -5.93 0.48 -23.49
N GLN A 454 -4.89 1.27 -23.23
CA GLN A 454 -4.34 1.46 -21.88
C GLN A 454 -4.98 2.67 -21.19
N SER A 455 -5.33 2.52 -19.91
CA SER A 455 -5.88 3.63 -19.11
C SER A 455 -4.79 4.62 -18.68
N ALA A 456 -5.12 5.91 -18.65
CA ALA A 456 -4.22 6.92 -18.12
C ALA A 456 -4.20 6.89 -16.59
N ALA A 457 -5.35 6.67 -15.95
CA ALA A 457 -5.47 6.66 -14.49
C ALA A 457 -4.52 5.67 -13.84
N ASP A 458 -4.41 4.47 -14.42
CA ASP A 458 -3.39 3.48 -14.10
C ASP A 458 -2.89 2.80 -15.40
N PRO A 459 -1.68 3.13 -15.88
CA PRO A 459 -1.11 2.50 -17.07
C PRO A 459 -0.87 1.00 -16.94
N GLY A 460 -0.96 0.42 -15.75
CA GLY A 460 -0.96 -1.03 -15.57
C GLY A 460 -2.23 -1.72 -16.08
N PHE A 461 -3.29 -0.98 -16.40
CA PHE A 461 -4.58 -1.55 -16.80
C PHE A 461 -4.95 -1.24 -18.25
N CYS A 462 -5.44 -2.27 -18.93
CA CYS A 462 -5.86 -2.30 -20.31
C CYS A 462 -7.33 -2.69 -20.40
N LEU A 463 -8.03 -2.22 -21.44
CA LEU A 463 -9.38 -2.65 -21.76
C LEU A 463 -9.42 -4.18 -21.94
N ASP A 464 -10.43 -4.83 -21.41
CA ASP A 464 -10.59 -6.29 -21.39
C ASP A 464 -11.99 -6.70 -21.84
N SER A 465 -12.05 -7.62 -22.80
CA SER A 465 -13.29 -8.23 -23.30
C SER A 465 -13.83 -9.32 -22.38
N ARG A 466 -13.15 -9.63 -21.26
CA ARG A 466 -13.51 -10.67 -20.28
C ARG A 466 -13.70 -12.07 -20.89
N GLY A 467 -13.08 -12.30 -22.04
CA GLY A 467 -13.10 -13.57 -22.76
C GLY A 467 -14.43 -13.94 -23.43
N ALA A 468 -15.47 -13.11 -23.37
CA ALA A 468 -16.75 -13.39 -24.04
C ALA A 468 -17.56 -12.12 -24.31
N THR A 469 -18.34 -12.11 -25.38
CA THR A 469 -19.13 -10.94 -25.82
C THR A 469 -20.25 -10.53 -24.86
N HIS A 470 -20.75 -11.47 -24.05
CA HIS A 470 -21.89 -11.26 -23.15
C HIS A 470 -21.49 -10.89 -21.70
N ARG A 471 -20.20 -10.74 -21.40
CA ARG A 471 -19.70 -10.46 -20.02
C ARG A 471 -19.44 -8.97 -19.76
N GLY A 472 -19.81 -8.11 -20.71
CA GLY A 472 -19.44 -6.71 -20.72
C GLY A 472 -17.94 -6.50 -20.94
N VAL A 473 -17.52 -5.25 -20.88
CA VAL A 473 -16.14 -4.81 -21.04
C VAL A 473 -15.64 -4.29 -19.70
N GLY A 474 -14.42 -4.68 -19.34
CA GLY A 474 -13.77 -4.25 -18.12
C GLY A 474 -12.36 -3.74 -18.35
N ILE A 475 -11.61 -3.63 -17.26
CA ILE A 475 -10.17 -3.46 -17.29
C ILE A 475 -9.46 -4.67 -16.69
N TRP A 476 -8.24 -4.93 -17.15
CA TRP A 476 -7.38 -5.98 -16.62
C TRP A 476 -5.90 -5.59 -16.77
N ASP A 477 -5.03 -6.22 -16.00
CA ASP A 477 -3.59 -6.02 -16.06
C ASP A 477 -3.03 -6.15 -17.49
N CYS A 478 -2.44 -5.07 -18.00
CA CYS A 478 -1.83 -4.98 -19.33
C CYS A 478 -0.70 -5.99 -19.54
N ASP A 479 0.02 -6.40 -18.48
CA ASP A 479 1.10 -7.38 -18.59
C ASP A 479 0.56 -8.76 -19.01
N SER A 480 -0.75 -9.00 -18.87
CA SER A 480 -1.40 -10.24 -19.29
C SER A 480 -1.58 -10.36 -20.81
N VAL A 481 -1.21 -9.34 -21.60
CA VAL A 481 -1.35 -9.35 -23.07
C VAL A 481 -0.55 -10.46 -23.74
N GLU A 482 0.59 -10.85 -23.18
CA GLU A 482 1.42 -11.97 -23.67
C GLU A 482 1.01 -13.33 -23.04
N GLY A 483 -0.02 -13.33 -22.18
CA GLY A 483 -0.49 -14.51 -21.48
C GLY A 483 -1.47 -15.37 -22.30
N ARG A 484 -1.87 -16.52 -21.74
CA ARG A 484 -2.83 -17.45 -22.38
C ARG A 484 -4.18 -16.81 -22.76
N ASN A 485 -4.58 -15.76 -22.03
CA ASN A 485 -5.82 -15.01 -22.27
C ASN A 485 -5.56 -13.63 -22.88
N GLY A 486 -4.34 -13.36 -23.36
CA GLY A 486 -3.92 -12.04 -23.83
C GLY A 486 -4.80 -11.49 -24.96
N ARG A 487 -5.40 -12.38 -25.76
CA ARG A 487 -6.36 -12.00 -26.81
C ARG A 487 -7.58 -11.23 -26.29
N ASN A 488 -7.94 -11.38 -25.01
CA ASN A 488 -9.05 -10.64 -24.40
C ASN A 488 -8.72 -9.14 -24.24
N LEU A 489 -7.42 -8.80 -24.18
CA LEU A 489 -6.91 -7.45 -23.99
C LEU A 489 -6.58 -6.74 -25.30
N THR A 490 -6.54 -7.50 -26.39
CA THR A 490 -6.19 -6.97 -27.70
C THR A 490 -7.44 -6.51 -28.45
N PHE A 491 -7.43 -5.26 -28.89
CA PHE A 491 -8.48 -4.59 -29.65
C PHE A 491 -7.89 -3.88 -30.87
N VAL A 492 -8.64 -3.88 -31.96
CA VAL A 492 -8.34 -3.08 -33.15
C VAL A 492 -9.25 -1.87 -33.17
N VAL A 493 -8.66 -0.68 -33.26
CA VAL A 493 -9.39 0.57 -33.48
C VAL A 493 -9.27 0.94 -34.95
N ASP A 494 -10.38 0.91 -35.67
CA ASP A 494 -10.38 1.19 -37.11
C ASP A 494 -10.52 2.70 -37.43
N GLY A 495 -10.39 3.06 -38.71
CA GLY A 495 -10.48 4.45 -39.18
C GLY A 495 -11.88 5.06 -39.08
N ASN A 496 -12.91 4.26 -38.81
CA ASN A 496 -14.28 4.71 -38.59
C ASN A 496 -14.61 4.87 -37.10
N GLY A 497 -13.67 4.51 -36.22
CA GLY A 497 -13.81 4.62 -34.77
C GLY A 497 -14.47 3.41 -34.11
N LEU A 498 -14.56 2.26 -34.78
CA LEU A 498 -14.98 1.03 -34.13
C LEU A 498 -13.81 0.47 -33.32
N ILE A 499 -14.09 0.05 -32.08
CA ILE A 499 -13.16 -0.65 -31.20
C ILE A 499 -13.60 -2.11 -31.17
N ARG A 500 -12.80 -3.00 -31.76
CA ARG A 500 -13.17 -4.40 -32.02
C ARG A 500 -12.25 -5.37 -31.29
N PRO A 501 -12.75 -6.30 -30.46
CA PRO A 501 -11.92 -7.23 -29.70
C PRO A 501 -11.34 -8.31 -30.63
N ALA A 502 -10.12 -8.78 -30.34
CA ALA A 502 -9.51 -9.84 -31.15
C ALA A 502 -10.21 -11.19 -30.98
N ILE A 503 -10.92 -11.44 -29.87
CA ILE A 503 -11.64 -12.70 -29.62
C ILE A 503 -12.94 -12.83 -30.42
N ALA A 504 -13.53 -11.72 -30.86
CA ALA A 504 -14.83 -11.67 -31.53
C ALA A 504 -14.83 -10.47 -32.48
N PHE A 505 -14.04 -10.56 -33.55
CA PHE A 505 -13.75 -9.42 -34.40
C PHE A 505 -15.00 -8.87 -35.07
N ASP A 506 -16.04 -9.66 -35.31
CA ASP A 506 -17.36 -9.25 -35.83
C ASP A 506 -18.19 -8.40 -34.86
N THR A 507 -17.70 -8.14 -33.64
CA THR A 507 -18.35 -7.27 -32.65
C THR A 507 -17.61 -5.94 -32.45
N ALA A 508 -18.30 -4.97 -31.85
CA ALA A 508 -17.77 -3.66 -31.49
C ALA A 508 -18.19 -3.26 -30.07
N VAL A 509 -17.30 -2.53 -29.38
CA VAL A 509 -17.56 -1.90 -28.09
C VAL A 509 -18.74 -0.94 -28.20
N THR A 510 -19.83 -1.25 -27.50
CA THR A 510 -21.13 -0.57 -27.62
C THR A 510 -21.67 -0.25 -26.23
N PRO A 511 -22.11 1.00 -25.96
CA PRO A 511 -22.77 1.33 -24.68
C PRO A 511 -24.04 0.50 -24.49
N ASP A 512 -24.25 -0.01 -23.28
CA ASP A 512 -25.50 -0.71 -22.92
C ASP A 512 -26.65 0.27 -22.67
N GLY A 513 -26.34 1.56 -22.47
CA GLY A 513 -27.31 2.60 -22.18
C GLY A 513 -26.69 4.00 -22.10
N GLY A 514 -27.11 4.76 -21.09
CA GLY A 514 -26.68 6.12 -20.80
C GLY A 514 -25.54 6.20 -19.78
N ALA A 515 -25.38 7.39 -19.18
CA ALA A 515 -24.30 7.62 -18.23
C ALA A 515 -24.47 6.79 -16.96
N GLY A 516 -23.43 6.04 -16.59
CA GLY A 516 -23.41 5.06 -15.50
C GLY A 516 -23.62 3.63 -15.99
N ASP A 517 -24.10 3.44 -17.23
CA ASP A 517 -24.32 2.11 -17.79
C ASP A 517 -23.03 1.53 -18.37
N GLY A 518 -22.96 0.20 -18.35
CA GLY A 518 -21.85 -0.59 -18.87
C GLY A 518 -21.64 -0.45 -20.37
N VAL A 519 -20.59 -1.12 -20.82
CA VAL A 519 -20.27 -1.26 -22.24
C VAL A 519 -20.12 -2.74 -22.54
N SER A 520 -20.69 -3.19 -23.66
CA SER A 520 -20.65 -4.58 -24.10
C SER A 520 -20.10 -4.71 -25.52
N LEU A 521 -20.06 -5.96 -26.01
CA LEU A 521 -19.60 -6.29 -27.36
C LEU A 521 -20.79 -6.78 -28.18
N SER A 522 -21.35 -5.89 -29.01
CA SER A 522 -22.49 -6.20 -29.88
C SER A 522 -22.04 -6.34 -31.34
N SER A 523 -22.84 -7.03 -32.17
CA SER A 523 -22.53 -7.23 -33.59
C SER A 523 -22.24 -5.90 -34.28
N ALA A 524 -21.11 -5.82 -34.99
CA ALA A 524 -20.66 -4.58 -35.62
C ALA A 524 -21.54 -4.23 -36.82
N ASP A 525 -22.25 -3.10 -36.75
CA ASP A 525 -23.08 -2.55 -37.83
C ASP A 525 -22.59 -1.17 -38.31
N GLY A 526 -21.66 -0.56 -37.59
CA GLY A 526 -21.04 0.72 -37.93
C GLY A 526 -21.93 1.94 -37.64
N GLY A 527 -23.00 1.76 -36.88
CA GLY A 527 -23.87 2.84 -36.43
C GLY A 527 -23.17 3.82 -35.47
N THR A 528 -23.81 4.97 -35.24
CA THR A 528 -23.24 6.07 -34.45
C THR A 528 -22.91 5.71 -33.01
N GLU A 529 -23.67 4.81 -32.43
CA GLU A 529 -23.57 4.27 -31.08
C GLU A 529 -22.39 3.31 -30.90
N GLN A 530 -21.87 2.72 -31.97
CA GLN A 530 -20.66 1.89 -31.94
C GLN A 530 -19.39 2.66 -32.32
N ARG A 531 -19.53 3.91 -32.78
CA ARG A 531 -18.40 4.76 -33.19
C ARG A 531 -17.88 5.58 -32.03
N TRP A 532 -16.57 5.55 -31.87
CA TRP A 532 -15.85 6.30 -30.85
C TRP A 532 -14.85 7.25 -31.49
N ARG A 533 -14.79 8.48 -30.98
CA ARG A 533 -13.80 9.47 -31.39
C ARG A 533 -12.86 9.78 -30.24
N ALA A 534 -11.61 10.05 -30.56
CA ALA A 534 -10.66 10.52 -29.58
C ALA A 534 -10.65 12.04 -29.50
N GLY A 535 -10.39 12.57 -28.31
CA GLY A 535 -10.22 14.00 -28.06
C GLY A 535 -11.26 14.55 -27.10
N ALA A 536 -11.11 15.83 -26.75
CA ALA A 536 -12.04 16.49 -25.83
C ALA A 536 -13.48 16.41 -26.37
N ALA A 537 -14.42 16.11 -25.48
CA ALA A 537 -15.84 16.12 -25.76
C ALA A 537 -16.31 17.46 -26.33
#